data_AF-A0A969I5K9-F1
#
_entry.id   AF-A0A969I5K9-F1
#
_cell.length_a   1.000
_cell.length_b   1.000
_cell.length_c   1.000
_cell.angle_alpha   90.00
_cell.angle_beta   90.00
_cell.angle_gamma   90.00
#
_symmetry.space_group_name_H-M   'P 1'
#
loop_
_entity.id
_entity.type
_entity.pdbx_description
1 polymer ?
#
loop_
_entity_poly.entity_id
_entity_poly.type
_entity_poly.pdbx_seq_one_letter_code
_entity_poly.pdbx_strand_id
1 'polypeptide(L)'
;MVSGLYTLDDLHQAIATQPERWRPLVLTNGCFDLLHAGHVRYLQSARALGRALVVGLNSDASVRQLKPAAPGYPPRPLIPAAERAEVLAALQAVDAVVIFPERRATRLIEVLRPDIYAKGGDYTPATLPEFPDVQACGGRVELIQ
;
A
#
# COMPACT_ATOMS: atom_id res chain seq x y z
N MET A 1 -6.21 20.93 -3.33
CA MET A 1 -5.56 19.93 -2.44
C MET A 1 -5.94 18.55 -2.94
N VAL A 2 -4.97 17.66 -3.11
CA VAL A 2 -5.27 16.28 -3.52
C VAL A 2 -5.95 15.56 -2.36
N SER A 3 -7.19 15.15 -2.58
CA SER A 3 -7.94 14.29 -1.65
C SER A 3 -7.34 12.88 -1.63
N GLY A 4 -7.52 12.13 -0.54
CA GLY A 4 -7.07 10.73 -0.47
C GLY A 4 -5.75 10.52 0.27
N LEU A 5 -5.13 11.56 0.83
CA LEU A 5 -4.00 11.41 1.76
C LEU A 5 -4.52 11.32 3.19
N TYR A 6 -4.09 10.27 3.92
CA TYR A 6 -4.50 10.03 5.30
C TYR A 6 -3.30 9.73 6.19
N THR A 7 -3.39 10.12 7.46
CA THR A 7 -2.62 9.44 8.51
C THR A 7 -3.23 8.06 8.79
N LEU A 8 -2.46 7.16 9.39
CA LEU A 8 -2.98 5.84 9.76
C LEU A 8 -4.19 5.94 10.71
N ASP A 9 -4.10 6.84 11.69
CA ASP A 9 -5.14 7.03 12.70
C ASP A 9 -6.41 7.62 12.08
N ASP A 10 -6.28 8.63 11.21
CA ASP A 10 -7.43 9.24 10.53
C ASP A 10 -8.15 8.23 9.62
N LEU A 11 -7.40 7.40 8.89
CA LEU A 11 -7.99 6.38 8.03
C LEU A 11 -8.68 5.29 8.86
N HIS A 12 -8.07 4.85 9.96
CA HIS A 12 -8.69 3.90 10.88
C HIS A 12 -10.02 4.44 11.42
N GLN A 13 -10.07 5.71 11.83
CA GLN A 13 -11.32 6.35 12.28
C GLN A 13 -12.34 6.47 11.14
N ALA A 14 -11.91 6.82 9.92
CA ALA A 14 -12.79 6.89 8.76
C ALA A 14 -13.42 5.53 8.40
N ILE A 15 -12.64 4.45 8.48
CA ILE A 15 -13.13 3.08 8.26
C ILE A 15 -14.11 2.66 9.36
N ALA A 16 -13.81 2.96 10.62
CA ALA A 16 -14.68 2.64 11.74
C ALA A 16 -16.02 3.39 11.68
N THR A 17 -16.01 4.63 11.21
CA THR A 17 -17.21 5.49 11.15
C THR A 17 -18.09 5.18 9.94
N GLN A 18 -17.51 4.77 8.81
CA GLN A 18 -18.22 4.50 7.56
C GLN A 18 -17.79 3.15 6.95
N PRO A 19 -17.99 2.01 7.63
CA PRO A 19 -17.57 0.71 7.12
C PRO A 19 -18.20 0.39 5.76
N GLU A 20 -19.43 0.84 5.54
CA GLU A 20 -20.18 0.80 4.27
C GLU A 20 -19.68 1.79 3.21
N ARG A 21 -18.57 2.52 3.45
CA ARG A 21 -17.75 3.21 2.45
C ARG A 21 -16.42 2.48 2.12
N TRP A 22 -15.87 1.71 3.06
CA TRP A 22 -14.52 1.16 2.92
C TRP A 22 -14.45 -0.36 2.70
N ARG A 23 -15.39 -1.14 3.23
CA ARG A 23 -15.33 -2.62 3.21
C ARG A 23 -16.14 -3.27 2.07
N PRO A 24 -15.64 -4.28 1.34
CA PRO A 24 -14.38 -4.98 1.57
C PRO A 24 -13.16 -4.12 1.26
N LEU A 25 -12.28 -4.00 2.23
CA LEU A 25 -11.10 -3.14 2.19
C LEU A 25 -9.95 -3.92 1.56
N VAL A 26 -9.44 -3.40 0.45
CA VAL A 26 -8.21 -3.88 -0.18
C VAL A 26 -7.05 -3.03 0.32
N LEU A 27 -6.02 -3.66 0.88
CA LEU A 27 -4.75 -3.02 1.19
C LEU A 27 -3.68 -3.55 0.25
N THR A 28 -2.86 -2.65 -0.27
CA THR A 28 -1.56 -3.01 -0.85
C THR A 28 -0.49 -2.07 -0.33
N ASN A 29 0.78 -2.39 -0.52
CA ASN A 29 1.87 -1.47 -0.20
C ASN A 29 3.07 -1.62 -1.12
N GLY A 30 3.82 -0.54 -1.23
CA GLY A 30 5.06 -0.51 -1.98
C GLY A 30 5.73 0.85 -1.97
N CYS A 31 6.87 0.93 -2.68
CA CYS A 31 7.63 2.17 -2.83
C CYS A 31 7.05 3.09 -3.91
N PHE A 32 6.60 2.54 -5.04
CA PHE A 32 6.06 3.32 -6.18
C PHE A 32 6.96 4.50 -6.59
N ASP A 33 8.28 4.27 -6.62
CA ASP A 33 9.28 5.32 -6.89
C ASP A 33 9.08 5.96 -8.27
N LEU A 34 9.19 5.14 -9.32
CA LEU A 34 8.87 5.54 -10.68
C LEU A 34 7.60 4.83 -11.10
N LEU A 35 6.49 5.58 -11.11
CA LEU A 35 5.21 5.04 -11.53
C LEU A 35 5.20 4.81 -13.04
N HIS A 36 4.61 3.69 -13.46
CA HIS A 36 4.53 3.30 -14.88
C HIS A 36 3.25 2.49 -15.12
N ALA A 37 2.92 2.20 -16.38
CA ALA A 37 1.67 1.53 -16.76
C ALA A 37 1.44 0.17 -16.07
N GLY A 38 2.51 -0.57 -15.73
CA GLY A 38 2.41 -1.77 -14.89
C GLY A 38 1.80 -1.51 -13.51
N HIS A 39 2.25 -0.48 -12.78
CA HIS A 39 1.67 -0.09 -11.49
C HIS A 39 0.21 0.33 -11.62
N VAL A 40 -0.14 1.07 -12.68
CA VAL A 40 -1.54 1.49 -12.91
C VAL A 40 -2.44 0.28 -13.09
N ARG A 41 -2.06 -0.67 -13.96
CA ARG A 41 -2.82 -1.91 -14.18
C ARG A 41 -2.93 -2.74 -12.91
N TYR A 42 -1.84 -2.88 -12.17
CA TYR A 42 -1.83 -3.58 -10.90
C TYR A 42 -2.81 -2.96 -9.88
N LEU A 43 -2.79 -1.63 -9.70
CA LEU A 43 -3.69 -0.95 -8.77
C LEU A 43 -5.15 -1.03 -9.23
N GLN A 44 -5.42 -0.99 -10.54
CA GLN A 44 -6.76 -1.22 -11.08
C GLN A 44 -7.27 -2.64 -10.77
N SER A 45 -6.45 -3.66 -10.98
CA SER A 45 -6.78 -5.04 -10.63
C SER A 45 -6.99 -5.21 -9.13
N ALA A 46 -6.14 -4.60 -8.30
CA ALA A 46 -6.29 -4.64 -6.83
C ALA A 46 -7.60 -3.97 -6.41
N ARG A 47 -7.93 -2.81 -6.98
CA ARG A 47 -9.16 -2.09 -6.69
C ARG A 47 -10.42 -2.88 -7.05
N ALA A 48 -10.36 -3.75 -8.06
CA ALA A 48 -11.48 -4.59 -8.48
C ALA A 48 -11.81 -5.71 -7.49
N LEU A 49 -10.91 -6.06 -6.57
CA LEU A 49 -11.11 -7.13 -5.58
C LEU A 49 -12.05 -6.73 -4.43
N GLY A 50 -12.25 -5.43 -4.22
CA GLY A 50 -13.04 -4.91 -3.13
C GLY A 50 -13.63 -3.54 -3.42
N ARG A 51 -14.09 -2.88 -2.37
CA ARG A 51 -14.83 -1.63 -2.51
C ARG A 51 -13.98 -0.39 -2.34
N ALA A 52 -12.89 -0.47 -1.60
CA ALA A 52 -11.90 0.59 -1.50
C ALA A 52 -10.50 0.00 -1.58
N LEU A 53 -9.58 0.73 -2.22
CA LEU A 53 -8.16 0.42 -2.25
C LEU A 53 -7.38 1.45 -1.43
N VAL A 54 -6.67 0.95 -0.42
CA VAL A 54 -5.69 1.69 0.36
C VAL A 54 -4.29 1.29 -0.10
N VAL A 55 -3.44 2.27 -0.37
CA VAL A 55 -2.03 2.09 -0.65
C VAL A 55 -1.19 2.53 0.55
N GLY A 56 -0.56 1.57 1.22
CA GLY A 56 0.55 1.83 2.12
C GLY A 56 1.78 2.26 1.32
N LEU A 57 2.21 3.50 1.46
CA LEU A 57 3.39 4.02 0.78
C LEU A 57 4.60 4.02 1.72
N ASN A 58 5.68 3.33 1.34
CA ASN A 58 6.91 3.37 2.13
C ASN A 58 7.47 4.80 2.17
N SER A 59 7.82 5.28 3.37
CA SER A 59 8.55 6.55 3.56
C SER A 59 9.93 6.49 2.92
N ASP A 60 10.57 7.64 2.72
CA ASP A 60 11.91 7.68 2.12
C ASP A 60 12.95 6.93 2.98
N ALA A 61 12.80 6.98 4.30
CA ALA A 61 13.66 6.22 5.21
C ALA A 61 13.43 4.71 5.09
N SER A 62 12.17 4.27 5.01
CA SER A 62 11.80 2.86 4.80
C SER A 62 12.39 2.33 3.48
N VAL A 63 12.27 3.13 2.40
CA VAL A 63 12.82 2.77 1.10
C VAL A 63 14.35 2.66 1.14
N ARG A 64 15.06 3.60 1.77
CA ARG A 64 16.53 3.53 1.91
C ARG A 64 16.99 2.27 2.66
N GLN A 65 16.23 1.82 3.66
CA GLN A 65 16.52 0.58 4.38
C GLN A 65 16.26 -0.68 3.53
N LEU A 66 15.18 -0.66 2.73
CA LEU A 66 14.81 -1.78 1.85
C LEU A 66 15.69 -1.89 0.62
N LYS A 67 16.17 -0.76 0.10
CA LYS A 67 16.96 -0.63 -1.12
C LYS A 67 18.23 0.17 -0.80
N PRO A 68 19.21 -0.46 -0.12
CA PRO A 68 20.46 0.21 0.24
C PRO A 68 21.19 0.70 -1.01
N ALA A 69 21.97 1.76 -0.86
CA ALA A 69 22.73 2.34 -1.95
C ALA A 69 23.69 1.30 -2.56
N ALA A 70 23.69 1.22 -3.88
CA ALA A 70 24.62 0.39 -4.64
C ALA A 70 25.63 1.29 -5.36
N PRO A 71 26.93 0.92 -5.40
CA PRO A 71 27.93 1.68 -6.15
C PRO A 71 27.50 1.89 -7.61
N GLY A 72 27.63 3.13 -8.10
CA GLY A 72 27.25 3.49 -9.47
C GLY A 72 25.76 3.77 -9.69
N TYR A 73 24.92 3.72 -8.66
CA TYR A 73 23.49 4.04 -8.75
C TYR A 73 23.08 5.17 -7.79
N PRO A 74 22.10 6.01 -8.17
CA PRO A 74 21.56 7.02 -7.27
C PRO A 74 20.87 6.36 -6.06
N PRO A 75 20.85 7.04 -4.89
CA PRO A 75 20.10 6.55 -3.74
C PRO A 75 18.60 6.46 -4.06
N ARG A 76 17.92 5.51 -3.41
CA ARG A 76 16.46 5.35 -3.51
C ARG A 76 15.79 5.89 -2.24
N PRO A 77 14.58 6.47 -2.32
CA PRO A 77 13.81 6.72 -3.55
C PRO A 77 14.37 7.92 -4.33
N LEU A 78 14.06 7.97 -5.62
CA LEU A 78 14.35 9.11 -6.48
C LEU A 78 13.33 10.24 -6.24
N ILE A 79 12.07 9.87 -6.01
CA ILE A 79 10.98 10.81 -5.77
C ILE A 79 10.62 10.81 -4.27
N PRO A 80 10.53 11.98 -3.61
CA PRO A 80 10.12 12.07 -2.21
C PRO A 80 8.75 11.45 -1.93
N ALA A 81 8.56 10.92 -0.71
CA ALA A 81 7.32 10.24 -0.33
C ALA A 81 6.06 11.09 -0.51
N ALA A 82 6.15 12.40 -0.25
CA ALA A 82 5.03 13.31 -0.41
C ALA A 82 4.55 13.38 -1.87
N GLU A 83 5.47 13.54 -2.82
CA GLU A 83 5.17 13.60 -4.25
C GLU A 83 4.64 12.27 -4.78
N ARG A 84 5.26 11.14 -4.37
CA ARG A 84 4.76 9.80 -4.71
C ARG A 84 3.34 9.58 -4.19
N ALA A 85 3.05 10.03 -2.97
CA ALA A 85 1.72 9.92 -2.39
C ALA A 85 0.70 10.76 -3.16
N GLU A 86 1.05 11.98 -3.55
CA GLU A 86 0.19 12.86 -4.32
C GLU A 86 -0.18 12.25 -5.68
N VAL A 87 0.81 11.71 -6.41
CA VAL A 87 0.56 11.02 -7.68
C VAL A 87 -0.33 9.80 -7.49
N LEU A 88 -0.09 8.98 -6.47
CA LEU A 88 -0.91 7.81 -6.17
C LEU A 88 -2.35 8.18 -5.81
N ALA A 89 -2.55 9.19 -4.97
CA ALA A 89 -3.87 9.65 -4.55
C ALA A 89 -4.68 10.28 -5.69
N ALA A 90 -4.02 10.74 -6.76
CA ALA A 90 -4.69 11.22 -7.96
C ALA A 90 -5.17 10.08 -8.90
N LEU A 91 -4.74 8.84 -8.69
CA LEU A 91 -5.17 7.71 -9.51
C LEU A 91 -6.60 7.30 -9.15
N GLN A 92 -7.46 7.17 -10.16
CA GLN A 92 -8.87 6.77 -9.98
C GLN A 92 -9.04 5.45 -9.21
N ALA A 93 -8.07 4.53 -9.29
CA ALA A 93 -8.14 3.25 -8.61
C ALA A 93 -7.82 3.33 -7.10
N VAL A 94 -7.29 4.44 -6.60
CA VAL A 94 -6.79 4.59 -5.23
C VAL A 94 -7.75 5.46 -4.42
N ASP A 95 -8.32 4.90 -3.36
CA ASP A 95 -9.25 5.61 -2.48
C ASP A 95 -8.52 6.32 -1.32
N ALA A 96 -7.40 5.75 -0.86
CA ALA A 96 -6.53 6.40 0.12
C ALA A 96 -5.07 5.96 0.03
N VAL A 97 -4.16 6.85 0.45
CA VAL A 97 -2.73 6.62 0.61
C VAL A 97 -2.33 6.93 2.05
N VAL A 98 -1.56 6.03 2.65
CA VAL A 98 -0.96 6.21 3.99
C VAL A 98 0.54 6.02 3.88
N ILE A 99 1.32 7.05 4.24
CA ILE A 99 2.78 6.93 4.30
C ILE A 99 3.17 6.26 5.61
N PHE A 100 3.97 5.19 5.56
CA PHE A 100 4.43 4.46 6.75
C PHE A 100 5.96 4.34 6.81
N PRO A 101 6.58 4.55 7.99
CA PRO A 101 8.04 4.52 8.14
C PRO A 101 8.62 3.11 8.36
N GLU A 102 7.80 2.14 8.72
CA GLU A 102 8.26 0.78 9.03
C GLU A 102 8.75 0.05 7.78
N ARG A 103 9.60 -0.96 7.98
CA ARG A 103 10.12 -1.80 6.88
C ARG A 103 9.05 -2.75 6.31
N ARG A 104 8.13 -3.21 7.16
CA ARG A 104 7.04 -4.13 6.84
C ARG A 104 5.70 -3.44 7.05
N ALA A 105 4.67 -3.86 6.33
CA ALA A 105 3.33 -3.29 6.46
C ALA A 105 2.53 -3.87 7.63
N THR A 106 3.14 -4.66 8.52
CA THR A 106 2.51 -5.32 9.67
C THR A 106 1.60 -4.37 10.47
N ARG A 107 2.11 -3.21 10.89
CA ARG A 107 1.31 -2.24 11.65
C ARG A 107 0.10 -1.70 10.86
N LEU A 108 0.25 -1.48 9.55
CA LEU A 108 -0.89 -1.08 8.71
C LEU A 108 -1.95 -2.18 8.67
N ILE A 109 -1.54 -3.44 8.56
CA ILE A 109 -2.44 -4.59 8.51
C ILE A 109 -3.17 -4.75 9.84
N GLU A 110 -2.45 -4.70 10.96
CA GLU A 110 -3.00 -4.84 12.31
C GLU A 110 -4.03 -3.74 12.63
N VAL A 111 -3.75 -2.49 12.23
CA VAL A 111 -4.64 -1.35 12.51
C VAL A 111 -5.83 -1.31 11.54
N LEU A 112 -5.59 -1.44 10.24
CA LEU A 112 -6.65 -1.29 9.24
C LEU A 112 -7.51 -2.55 9.07
N ARG A 113 -6.97 -3.72 9.47
CA ARG A 113 -7.61 -5.05 9.34
C ARG A 113 -8.25 -5.24 7.96
N PRO A 114 -7.44 -5.26 6.88
CA PRO A 114 -7.96 -5.36 5.53
C PRO A 114 -8.64 -6.71 5.32
N ASP A 115 -9.73 -6.69 4.56
CA ASP A 115 -10.41 -7.91 4.14
C ASP A 115 -9.55 -8.65 3.10
N ILE A 116 -8.81 -7.90 2.28
CA ILE A 116 -7.96 -8.39 1.19
C ILE A 116 -6.62 -7.65 1.23
N TYR A 117 -5.52 -8.41 1.19
CA TYR A 117 -4.18 -7.86 1.01
C TYR A 117 -3.62 -8.26 -0.35
N ALA A 118 -3.53 -7.28 -1.25
CA ALA A 118 -3.10 -7.49 -2.63
C ALA A 118 -1.57 -7.34 -2.75
N LYS A 119 -0.93 -8.29 -3.45
CA LYS A 119 0.49 -8.25 -3.81
C LYS A 119 0.68 -8.64 -5.28
N GLY A 120 1.55 -7.91 -5.96
CA GLY A 120 1.92 -8.19 -7.36
C GLY A 120 3.36 -8.68 -7.49
N GLY A 121 3.67 -9.31 -8.64
CA GLY A 121 4.99 -9.87 -8.94
C GLY A 121 5.15 -11.31 -8.48
N ASP A 122 6.40 -11.78 -8.36
CA ASP A 122 6.75 -13.19 -8.12
C ASP A 122 6.59 -13.64 -6.65
N TYR A 123 5.78 -12.93 -5.86
CA TYR A 123 5.51 -13.35 -4.48
C TYR A 123 4.67 -14.63 -4.46
N THR A 124 5.07 -15.57 -3.64
CA THR A 124 4.27 -16.71 -3.19
C THR A 124 3.81 -16.49 -1.75
N PRO A 125 2.76 -17.18 -1.26
CA PRO A 125 2.38 -17.14 0.15
C PRO A 125 3.54 -17.42 1.11
N ALA A 126 4.46 -18.33 0.74
CA ALA A 126 5.62 -18.69 1.56
C ALA A 126 6.69 -17.59 1.63
N THR A 127 6.75 -16.72 0.61
CA THR A 127 7.77 -15.66 0.50
C THR A 127 7.25 -14.29 0.96
N LEU A 128 5.96 -14.18 1.29
CA LEU A 128 5.34 -12.92 1.68
C LEU A 128 5.40 -12.73 3.20
N PRO A 129 6.23 -11.81 3.73
CA PRO A 129 6.41 -11.64 5.17
C PRO A 129 5.14 -11.26 5.91
N GLU A 130 4.22 -10.56 5.25
CA GLU A 130 2.94 -10.08 5.81
C GLU A 130 1.82 -11.13 5.80
N PHE A 131 2.03 -12.31 5.19
CA PHE A 131 1.02 -13.37 5.16
C PHE A 131 0.47 -13.76 6.54
N PRO A 132 1.29 -14.02 7.59
CA PRO A 132 0.77 -14.34 8.92
C PRO A 132 -0.05 -13.19 9.53
N ASP A 133 0.36 -11.95 9.30
CA ASP A 133 -0.31 -10.75 9.84
C ASP A 133 -1.73 -10.62 9.27
N VAL A 134 -1.88 -10.87 7.96
CA VAL A 134 -3.17 -10.83 7.25
C VAL A 134 -4.09 -11.94 7.75
N GLN A 135 -3.57 -13.17 7.90
CA GLN A 135 -4.35 -14.30 8.42
C GLN A 135 -4.82 -14.06 9.86
N ALA A 136 -3.96 -13.53 10.73
CA ALA A 136 -4.31 -13.21 12.11
C ALA A 136 -5.45 -12.18 12.21
N CYS A 137 -5.57 -11.29 11.22
CA CYS A 137 -6.65 -10.31 11.14
C CYS A 137 -7.96 -10.87 10.57
N GLY A 138 -7.96 -12.08 10.00
CA GLY A 138 -9.08 -12.71 9.30
C GLY A 138 -9.21 -12.31 7.82
N GLY A 139 -8.20 -11.62 7.27
CA GLY A 139 -8.15 -11.27 5.85
C GLY A 139 -7.58 -12.39 4.99
N ARG A 140 -7.62 -12.20 3.66
CA ARG A 140 -6.95 -13.09 2.70
C ARG A 140 -5.92 -12.36 1.86
N VAL A 141 -4.93 -13.09 1.36
CA VAL A 141 -3.93 -12.56 0.42
C VAL A 141 -4.34 -12.90 -1.00
N GLU A 142 -4.29 -11.92 -1.89
CA GLU A 142 -4.55 -12.07 -3.33
C GLU A 142 -3.29 -11.69 -4.12
N LEU A 143 -2.85 -12.60 -4.99
CA LEU A 143 -1.69 -12.40 -5.84
C LEU A 143 -2.16 -11.97 -7.23
N ILE A 144 -1.71 -10.80 -7.68
CA ILE A 144 -2.15 -10.17 -8.92
C ILE A 144 -0.99 -10.17 -9.92
N GLN A 145 -1.26 -10.61 -11.15
CA GLN A 145 -0.30 -10.60 -12.25
C GLN A 145 -0.27 -9.27 -13.00
#